data_AF-A0A1S0TZV6-F1
#
_entry.id   AF-A0A1S0TZV6-F1
#
_cell.length_a   1.000
_cell.length_b   1.000
_cell.length_c   1.000
_cell.angle_alpha   90.00
_cell.angle_beta   90.00
_cell.angle_gamma   90.00
#
_symmetry.space_group_name_H-M   'P 1'
#
loop_
_entity.id
_entity.type
_entity.pdbx_description
1 polymer ?
#
loop_
_entity_poly.entity_id
_entity_poly.type
_entity_poly.pdbx_seq_one_letter_code
_entity_poly.pdbx_strand_id
1 'polypeptide(L)'
;MIMMQCGRLSVIGVVRYSSFLDITTTVGTSDAVDSSSSLLKEQCGSGNTKVVSRLTERHRLIAEGRLPPVFYEWERELWAKRERFGTYGLASGVNPEELWPTIEEIQEEEVVGWYMKYNDVVKAVENAKRSERVASLTRLKEVAALEHKYPEMLREFLENQKEVVPMKSKQELEAEQQAKDMLEYYGYEISPNDPRFPILFEKMTEAKKKAAKLAEKEELSLKKRTSRKKEKEKKQEEKENS
;
A
#
# COMPACT_ATOMS: atom_id res chain seq x y z
N MET A 1 -4.28 -19.91 5.18
CA MET A 1 -3.24 -19.46 6.13
C MET A 1 -2.65 -18.17 5.57
N ILE A 2 -3.25 -17.03 5.91
CA ILE A 2 -2.92 -15.72 5.31
C ILE A 2 -2.27 -14.90 6.43
N MET A 3 -0.96 -14.64 6.32
CA MET A 3 -0.24 -13.81 7.28
C MET A 3 -0.34 -12.34 6.84
N MET A 4 -1.04 -11.54 7.64
CA MET A 4 -1.04 -10.08 7.54
C MET A 4 0.29 -9.53 8.04
N GLN A 5 1.00 -8.80 7.18
CA GLN A 5 2.14 -7.96 7.57
C GLN A 5 1.61 -6.58 7.98
N CYS A 6 1.68 -6.27 9.28
CA CYS A 6 1.42 -4.93 9.80
C CYS A 6 2.66 -4.04 9.57
N GLY A 7 2.50 -3.02 8.73
CA GLY A 7 3.51 -1.98 8.49
C GLY A 7 3.69 -1.08 9.71
N ARG A 8 4.95 -0.75 10.02
CA ARG A 8 5.34 0.20 11.07
C ARG A 8 5.06 1.63 10.62
N LEU A 9 4.23 2.34 11.38
CA LEU A 9 3.99 3.77 11.22
C LEU A 9 5.18 4.57 11.78
N SER A 10 5.74 5.45 10.95
CA SER A 10 6.75 6.42 11.34
C SER A 10 6.10 7.56 12.12
N VAL A 11 6.49 7.72 13.38
CA VAL A 11 6.06 8.84 14.24
C VAL A 11 6.94 10.05 13.91
N ILE A 12 6.36 11.03 13.23
CA ILE A 12 6.99 12.32 12.95
C ILE A 12 6.84 13.18 14.21
N GLY A 13 7.95 13.43 14.90
CA GLY A 13 8.02 14.35 16.03
C GLY A 13 7.93 15.80 15.55
N VAL A 14 6.89 16.51 16.01
CA VAL A 14 6.70 17.94 15.76
C VAL A 14 7.52 18.72 16.78
N VAL A 15 8.61 19.35 16.35
CA VAL A 15 9.38 20.30 17.15
C VAL A 15 8.71 21.67 17.08
N ARG A 16 8.14 22.14 18.19
CA ARG A 16 7.64 23.52 18.31
C ARG A 16 8.70 24.40 18.98
N TYR A 17 9.28 25.30 18.18
CA TYR A 17 10.05 26.44 18.68
C TYR A 17 9.08 27.51 19.19
N SER A 18 9.26 27.98 20.42
CA SER A 18 8.61 29.17 20.94
C SER A 18 9.66 30.27 21.05
N SER A 19 9.53 31.29 20.21
CA SER A 19 10.33 32.52 20.22
C SER A 19 9.60 33.56 21.08
N PHE A 20 10.14 33.90 22.25
CA PHE A 20 9.76 35.11 22.95
C PHE A 20 10.72 36.23 22.56
N LEU A 21 10.16 37.27 21.96
CA LEU A 21 10.83 38.49 21.52
C LEU A 21 11.05 39.45 22.69
N ASP A 22 12.19 40.13 22.62
CA ASP A 22 12.62 41.22 23.47
C ASP A 22 11.67 42.43 23.40
N ILE A 23 11.34 43.02 24.56
CA ILE A 23 10.88 44.40 24.67
C ILE A 23 11.97 45.19 25.39
N THR A 24 12.55 46.14 24.66
CA THR A 24 13.46 47.16 25.17
C THR A 24 12.71 48.48 25.36
N THR A 25 13.23 49.29 26.29
CA THR A 25 13.13 50.76 26.35
C THR A 25 12.01 51.34 27.22
N THR A 26 12.37 51.93 28.37
CA THR A 26 12.54 53.39 28.49
C THR A 26 13.09 53.78 29.87
N VAL A 27 14.05 54.69 29.81
CA VAL A 27 14.77 55.38 30.89
C VAL A 27 13.83 56.37 31.60
N GLY A 28 13.93 56.43 32.93
CA GLY A 28 13.32 57.45 33.77
C GLY A 28 14.18 57.69 35.01
N THR A 29 15.05 58.68 34.92
CA THR A 29 15.96 59.18 35.98
C THR A 29 15.18 59.98 37.02
N SER A 30 15.36 59.68 38.30
CA SER A 30 15.27 60.68 39.37
C SER A 30 16.03 60.19 40.61
N ASP A 31 17.18 60.81 40.86
CA ASP A 31 17.89 60.77 42.13
C ASP A 31 17.06 61.48 43.21
N ALA A 32 16.91 60.86 44.39
CA ALA A 32 16.71 61.59 45.65
C ALA A 32 16.91 60.70 46.88
N VAL A 33 18.02 60.96 47.57
CA VAL A 33 18.15 61.18 49.03
C VAL A 33 17.76 60.03 49.99
N ASP A 34 18.79 59.55 50.70
CA ASP A 34 18.75 58.80 51.95
C ASP A 34 17.76 59.37 52.97
N SER A 35 16.96 58.50 53.57
CA SER A 35 16.39 58.73 54.90
C SER A 35 16.20 57.40 55.61
N SER A 36 17.10 57.14 56.55
CA SER A 36 16.97 56.12 57.58
C SER A 36 15.65 56.31 58.34
N SER A 37 14.85 55.25 58.49
CA SER A 37 13.90 55.13 59.59
C SER A 37 13.31 53.73 59.63
N SER A 38 13.83 52.94 60.56
CA SER A 38 13.14 51.83 61.23
C SER A 38 11.64 52.07 61.37
N LEU A 39 10.79 51.26 60.73
CA LEU A 39 9.38 51.14 61.14
C LEU A 39 8.87 49.71 60.92
N LEU A 40 8.73 49.02 62.05
CA LEU A 40 7.55 48.27 62.45
C LEU A 40 7.03 47.19 61.49
N LYS A 41 7.34 45.93 61.86
CA LYS A 41 6.36 44.97 62.38
C LYS A 41 4.90 45.42 62.22
N GLU A 42 4.35 45.37 61.02
CA GLU A 42 2.90 45.45 60.82
C GLU A 42 2.28 44.11 61.23
N GLN A 43 2.04 44.00 62.55
CA GLN A 43 0.89 43.27 63.02
C GLN A 43 -0.34 43.99 62.49
N CYS A 44 -0.94 43.45 61.44
CA CYS A 44 -2.23 43.90 60.96
C CYS A 44 -3.25 43.75 62.10
N GLY A 45 -3.83 44.87 62.51
CA GLY A 45 -4.70 44.97 63.68
C GLY A 45 -5.89 44.03 63.59
N SER A 46 -6.11 43.29 64.67
CA SER A 46 -7.33 42.53 64.91
C SER A 46 -8.48 43.49 65.23
N GLY A 47 -9.07 44.08 64.19
CA GLY A 47 -10.46 44.52 64.25
C GLY A 47 -11.33 43.28 64.10
N ASN A 48 -12.25 43.05 65.04
CA ASN A 48 -13.14 41.89 65.09
C ASN A 48 -14.21 41.89 63.97
N THR A 49 -13.82 42.05 62.71
CA THR A 49 -14.68 41.77 61.56
C THR A 49 -14.61 40.28 61.29
N LYS A 50 -15.67 39.54 61.64
CA LYS A 50 -15.79 38.11 61.30
C LYS A 50 -15.56 37.96 59.80
N VAL A 51 -14.54 37.18 59.45
CA VAL A 51 -14.18 36.86 58.07
C VAL A 51 -15.40 36.26 57.37
N VAL A 52 -15.95 37.00 56.40
CA VAL A 52 -17.23 36.64 55.74
C VAL A 52 -17.05 35.49 54.76
N SER A 53 -15.82 35.31 54.23
CA SER A 53 -15.51 34.22 53.32
C SER A 53 -15.58 32.87 54.05
N ARG A 54 -16.36 31.93 53.53
CA ARG A 54 -16.36 30.53 53.97
C ARG A 54 -15.11 29.75 53.52
N LEU A 55 -14.06 30.47 53.10
CA LEU A 55 -12.79 29.89 52.69
C LEU A 55 -12.00 29.46 53.94
N THR A 56 -11.31 28.34 53.82
CA THR A 56 -10.33 27.93 54.84
C THR A 56 -9.16 28.91 54.84
N GLU A 57 -8.46 28.99 55.99
CA GLU A 57 -7.35 29.93 56.18
C GLU A 57 -6.30 29.83 55.07
N ARG A 58 -5.96 28.60 54.64
CA ARG A 58 -5.06 28.35 53.51
C ARG A 58 -5.53 29.00 52.22
N HIS A 59 -6.80 28.80 51.84
CA HIS A 59 -7.36 29.37 50.61
C HIS A 59 -7.47 30.89 50.69
N ARG A 60 -7.73 31.43 51.87
CA ARG A 60 -7.74 32.86 52.11
C ARG A 60 -6.35 33.48 51.88
N LEU A 61 -5.30 32.88 52.44
CA LEU A 61 -3.92 33.35 52.24
C LEU A 61 -3.53 33.34 50.77
N ILE A 62 -3.89 32.27 50.05
CA ILE A 62 -3.64 32.17 48.59
C ILE A 62 -4.36 33.29 47.83
N ALA A 63 -5.63 33.57 48.16
CA ALA A 63 -6.40 34.64 47.51
C ALA A 63 -5.83 36.05 47.81
N GLU A 64 -5.25 36.23 49.00
CA GLU A 64 -4.55 37.46 49.41
C GLU A 64 -3.12 37.55 48.84
N GLY A 65 -2.65 36.53 48.08
CA GLY A 65 -1.29 36.46 47.56
C GLY A 65 -0.22 36.24 48.64
N ARG A 66 -0.63 35.79 49.83
CA ARG A 66 0.24 35.50 50.97
C ARG A 66 0.68 34.05 50.98
N LEU A 67 1.83 33.78 51.59
CA LEU A 67 2.41 32.45 51.63
C LEU A 67 1.53 31.47 52.44
N PRO A 68 1.00 30.40 51.81
CA PRO A 68 0.26 29.38 52.55
C PRO A 68 1.21 28.49 53.38
N PRO A 69 0.79 28.08 54.59
CA PRO A 69 1.53 27.12 55.40
C PRO A 69 1.64 25.75 54.71
N VAL A 70 2.76 25.05 54.91
CA VAL A 70 2.99 23.69 54.42
C VAL A 70 2.32 22.71 55.40
N PHE A 71 1.33 21.96 54.93
CA PHE A 71 0.65 20.94 55.73
C PHE A 71 0.83 19.53 55.15
N TYR A 72 0.81 19.40 53.83
CA TYR A 72 0.78 18.09 53.19
C TYR A 72 2.19 17.59 52.85
N GLU A 73 2.34 16.27 52.71
CA GLU A 73 3.63 15.64 52.36
C GLU A 73 4.07 16.02 50.95
N TRP A 74 3.15 16.02 49.98
CA TRP A 74 3.43 16.42 48.60
C TRP A 74 3.88 17.88 48.48
N GLU A 75 3.49 18.77 49.40
CA GLU A 75 3.98 20.16 49.41
C GLU A 75 5.46 20.27 49.80
N ARG A 76 6.02 19.20 50.36
CA ARG A 76 7.45 19.08 50.68
C ARG A 76 8.25 18.49 49.53
N GLU A 77 7.60 17.93 48.51
CA GLU A 77 8.26 17.39 47.34
C GLU A 77 8.89 18.52 46.50
N LEU A 78 9.90 18.16 45.71
CA LEU A 78 10.74 19.11 44.98
C LEU A 78 9.95 19.93 43.95
N TRP A 79 9.00 19.31 43.25
CA TRP A 79 8.16 20.01 42.26
C TRP A 79 7.26 21.06 42.92
N ALA A 80 6.68 20.76 44.09
CA ALA A 80 5.82 21.69 44.81
C ALA A 80 6.64 22.85 45.42
N LYS A 81 7.88 22.58 45.86
CA LYS A 81 8.84 23.61 46.25
C LYS A 81 9.18 24.54 45.08
N ARG A 82 9.43 24.00 43.87
CA ARG A 82 9.68 24.77 42.64
C ARG A 82 8.49 25.66 42.27
N GLU A 83 7.27 25.13 42.31
CA GLU A 83 6.04 25.89 42.05
C GLU A 83 5.83 27.02 43.05
N ARG A 84 6.04 26.73 44.35
CA ARG A 84 5.96 27.71 45.42
C ARG A 84 7.00 28.82 45.27
N PHE A 85 8.24 28.48 44.93
CA PHE A 85 9.28 29.46 44.66
C PHE A 85 8.96 30.29 43.41
N GLY A 86 8.40 29.68 42.35
CA GLY A 86 7.95 30.42 41.16
C GLY A 86 6.82 31.41 41.46
N THR A 87 5.93 31.09 42.39
CA THR A 87 4.77 31.93 42.75
C THR A 87 5.13 33.06 43.72
N TYR A 88 5.89 32.75 44.78
CA TYR A 88 6.16 33.69 45.88
C TYR A 88 7.62 34.19 45.93
N GLY A 89 8.49 33.69 45.05
CA GLY A 89 9.92 34.04 45.02
C GLY A 89 10.63 33.70 46.32
N LEU A 90 11.54 34.57 46.74
CA LEU A 90 12.33 34.44 47.98
C LEU A 90 11.47 34.48 49.25
N ALA A 91 10.27 35.08 49.20
CA ALA A 91 9.35 35.10 50.34
C ALA A 91 8.86 33.69 50.73
N SER A 92 9.00 32.70 49.83
CA SER A 92 8.68 31.31 50.10
C SER A 92 9.60 30.63 51.12
N GLY A 93 10.79 31.19 51.38
CA GLY A 93 11.80 30.58 52.25
C GLY A 93 12.44 29.31 51.70
N VAL A 94 12.23 28.99 50.41
CA VAL A 94 12.85 27.85 49.74
C VAL A 94 14.25 28.25 49.26
N ASN A 95 15.25 27.42 49.56
CA ASN A 95 16.62 27.64 49.11
C ASN A 95 16.72 27.40 47.60
N PRO A 96 17.21 28.36 46.79
CA PRO A 96 17.31 28.20 45.33
C PRO A 96 18.24 27.05 44.89
N GLU A 97 19.25 26.72 45.70
CA GLU A 97 20.22 25.66 45.42
C GLU A 97 19.55 24.28 45.37
N GLU A 98 18.55 24.04 46.23
CA GLU A 98 17.82 22.77 46.27
C GLU A 98 16.94 22.57 45.02
N LEU A 99 16.58 23.65 44.33
CA LEU A 99 15.65 23.60 43.18
C LEU A 99 16.31 23.03 41.93
N TRP A 100 17.63 23.13 41.82
CA TRP A 100 18.37 22.61 40.67
C TRP A 100 18.40 21.08 40.69
N PRO A 101 18.43 20.44 39.50
CA PRO A 101 18.60 18.99 39.43
C PRO A 101 19.89 18.53 40.11
N THR A 102 19.82 17.39 40.77
CA THR A 102 21.01 16.79 41.40
C THR A 102 21.88 16.11 40.34
N ILE A 103 23.18 15.95 40.62
CA ILE A 103 24.12 15.26 39.72
C ILE A 103 23.63 13.85 39.38
N GLU A 104 23.01 13.16 40.34
CA GLU A 104 22.42 11.82 40.16
C GLU A 104 21.26 11.86 39.15
N GLU A 105 20.34 12.82 39.27
CA GLU A 105 19.21 12.98 38.34
C GLU A 105 19.70 13.28 36.91
N ILE A 106 20.73 14.12 36.77
CA ILE A 106 21.34 14.43 35.46
C ILE A 106 21.95 13.17 34.84
N GLN A 107 22.65 12.36 35.64
CA GLN A 107 23.23 11.10 35.16
C GLN A 107 22.16 10.08 34.76
N GLU A 108 21.06 9.99 35.50
CA GLU A 108 19.93 9.15 35.13
C GLU A 108 19.33 9.57 33.79
N GLU A 109 19.13 10.88 33.56
CA GLU A 109 18.66 11.41 32.28
C GLU A 109 19.62 11.09 31.12
N GLU A 110 20.93 11.21 31.35
CA GLU A 110 21.95 10.86 30.35
C GLU A 110 21.96 9.35 30.04
N VAL A 111 21.79 8.50 31.05
CA VAL A 111 21.72 7.03 30.90
C VAL A 111 20.47 6.61 30.14
N VAL A 112 19.35 7.29 30.37
CA VAL A 112 18.09 7.06 29.66
C VAL A 112 18.24 7.27 28.14
N GLY A 113 19.19 8.11 27.71
CA GLY A 113 19.72 8.09 26.34
C GLY A 113 18.73 8.55 25.26
N TRP A 114 17.74 9.37 25.62
CA TRP A 114 16.72 9.86 24.67
C TRP A 114 17.31 10.78 23.60
N TYR A 115 18.40 11.47 23.92
CA TYR A 115 19.02 12.44 23.04
C TYR A 115 20.37 11.93 22.52
N MET A 116 20.60 12.09 21.23
CA MET A 116 21.87 11.79 20.59
C MET A 116 22.59 13.09 20.19
N LYS A 117 23.91 13.03 20.16
CA LYS A 117 24.72 14.13 19.63
C LYS A 117 24.48 14.27 18.14
N TYR A 118 24.33 15.51 17.67
CA TYR A 118 24.04 15.82 16.27
C TYR A 118 24.99 15.12 15.28
N ASN A 119 26.30 15.17 15.56
CA ASN A 119 27.32 14.56 14.69
C ASN A 119 27.15 13.04 14.54
N ASP A 120 26.67 12.36 15.56
CA ASP A 120 26.47 10.91 15.52
C ASP A 120 25.23 10.56 14.70
N VAL A 121 24.18 11.37 14.81
CA VAL A 121 22.97 11.25 13.97
C VAL A 121 23.32 11.47 12.49
N VAL A 122 24.11 12.49 12.18
CA VAL A 122 24.54 12.76 10.79
C VAL A 122 25.29 11.55 10.22
N LYS A 123 26.27 11.00 10.96
CA LYS A 123 27.00 9.80 10.54
C LYS A 123 26.08 8.60 10.33
N ALA A 124 25.14 8.37 11.23
CA ALA A 124 24.18 7.27 11.12
C ALA A 124 23.32 7.40 9.86
N VAL A 125 22.80 8.61 9.59
CA VAL A 125 22.00 8.90 8.39
C VAL A 125 22.82 8.72 7.12
N GLU A 126 24.06 9.21 7.09
CA GLU A 126 24.93 9.01 5.92
C GLU A 126 25.24 7.53 5.66
N ASN A 127 25.48 6.75 6.72
CA ASN A 127 25.74 5.33 6.61
C ASN A 127 24.51 4.57 6.10
N ALA A 128 23.32 4.91 6.58
CA ALA A 128 22.06 4.36 6.06
C ALA A 128 21.85 4.71 4.58
N LYS A 129 22.08 5.97 4.19
CA LYS A 129 22.02 6.37 2.77
C LYS A 129 23.06 5.67 1.89
N ARG A 130 24.23 5.33 2.43
CA ARG A 130 25.25 4.57 1.69
C ARG A 130 24.80 3.13 1.49
N SER A 131 24.29 2.45 2.53
CA SER A 131 23.85 1.06 2.43
C SER A 131 22.64 0.90 1.49
N GLU A 132 21.66 1.81 1.56
CA GLU A 132 20.50 1.81 0.64
C GLU A 132 20.91 2.00 -0.82
N ARG A 133 21.87 2.90 -1.08
CA ARG A 133 22.42 3.10 -2.43
C ARG A 133 23.13 1.86 -2.93
N VAL A 134 23.96 1.22 -2.10
CA VAL A 134 24.64 -0.03 -2.47
C VAL A 134 23.62 -1.12 -2.79
N ALA A 135 22.62 -1.33 -1.94
CA ALA A 135 21.56 -2.33 -2.16
C ALA A 135 20.73 -2.05 -3.44
N SER A 136 20.45 -0.78 -3.72
CA SER A 136 19.76 -0.39 -4.95
C SER A 136 20.61 -0.67 -6.19
N LEU A 137 21.90 -0.37 -6.14
CA LEU A 137 22.83 -0.63 -7.24
C LEU A 137 23.06 -2.13 -7.46
N THR A 138 23.13 -2.94 -6.41
CA THR A 138 23.24 -4.40 -6.56
C THR A 138 22.00 -4.97 -7.22
N ARG A 139 20.80 -4.56 -6.77
CA ARG A 139 19.53 -4.96 -7.41
C ARG A 139 19.48 -4.55 -8.88
N LEU A 140 19.89 -3.33 -9.22
CA LEU A 140 19.89 -2.88 -10.62
C LEU A 140 20.85 -3.71 -11.48
N LYS A 141 22.02 -4.09 -10.95
CA LYS A 141 22.96 -4.98 -11.64
C LYS A 141 22.36 -6.38 -11.88
N GLU A 142 21.65 -6.93 -10.90
CA GLU A 142 20.96 -8.22 -11.04
C GLU A 142 19.87 -8.15 -12.10
N VAL A 143 19.05 -7.09 -12.09
CA VAL A 143 18.00 -6.87 -13.09
C VAL A 143 18.59 -6.74 -14.48
N ALA A 144 19.66 -5.96 -14.66
CA ALA A 144 20.34 -5.82 -15.94
C ALA A 144 20.89 -7.17 -16.45
N ALA A 145 21.46 -7.99 -15.56
CA ALA A 145 21.93 -9.33 -15.92
C ALA A 145 20.79 -10.27 -16.35
N LEU A 146 19.59 -10.14 -15.75
CA LEU A 146 18.41 -10.90 -16.15
C LEU A 146 17.81 -10.38 -17.46
N GLU A 147 17.80 -9.07 -17.68
CA GLU A 147 17.34 -8.43 -18.92
C GLU A 147 18.19 -8.89 -20.12
N HIS A 148 19.50 -9.01 -19.94
CA HIS A 148 20.39 -9.56 -20.98
C HIS A 148 20.07 -11.04 -21.33
N LYS A 149 19.59 -11.84 -20.37
CA LYS A 149 19.21 -13.25 -20.57
C LYS A 149 17.78 -13.42 -21.08
N TYR A 150 16.93 -12.42 -20.88
CA TYR A 150 15.52 -12.44 -21.27
C TYR A 150 15.23 -12.77 -22.75
N PRO A 151 15.95 -12.23 -23.76
CA PRO A 151 15.63 -12.52 -25.16
C PRO A 151 15.86 -13.99 -25.54
N GLU A 152 16.85 -14.65 -24.92
CA GLU A 152 17.09 -16.08 -25.13
C GLU A 152 15.98 -16.92 -24.50
N MET A 153 15.64 -16.64 -23.24
CA MET A 153 14.52 -17.28 -22.54
C MET A 153 13.18 -17.11 -23.27
N LEU A 154 12.95 -15.92 -23.85
CA LEU A 154 11.74 -15.64 -24.63
C LEU A 154 11.69 -16.48 -25.90
N ARG A 155 12.83 -16.66 -26.58
CA ARG A 155 12.92 -17.51 -27.78
C ARG A 155 12.58 -18.96 -27.44
N GLU A 156 13.20 -19.51 -26.40
CA GLU A 156 12.93 -20.87 -25.92
C GLU A 156 11.45 -21.06 -25.53
N PHE A 157 10.86 -20.09 -24.84
CA PHE A 157 9.45 -20.14 -24.46
C PHE A 157 8.51 -20.17 -25.68
N LEU A 158 8.78 -19.33 -26.68
CA LEU A 158 7.98 -19.29 -27.90
C LEU A 158 8.15 -20.57 -28.75
N GLU A 159 9.33 -21.17 -28.77
CA GLU A 159 9.57 -22.47 -29.41
C GLU A 159 8.79 -23.57 -28.70
N ASN A 160 8.88 -23.65 -27.37
CA ASN A 160 8.10 -24.59 -26.57
C ASN A 160 6.58 -24.40 -26.76
N GLN A 161 6.08 -23.17 -26.84
CA GLN A 161 4.66 -22.93 -27.11
C GLN A 161 4.22 -23.43 -28.50
N LYS A 162 5.06 -23.27 -29.52
CA LYS A 162 4.78 -23.80 -30.87
C LYS A 162 4.77 -25.32 -30.91
N GLU A 163 5.58 -25.97 -30.08
CA GLU A 163 5.58 -27.43 -29.94
C GLU A 163 4.35 -27.93 -29.16
N VAL A 164 3.91 -27.17 -28.14
CA VAL A 164 2.78 -27.53 -27.27
C VAL A 164 1.42 -27.24 -27.90
N VAL A 165 1.31 -26.23 -28.78
CA VAL A 165 0.16 -26.16 -29.70
C VAL A 165 0.34 -27.31 -30.67
N PRO A 166 -0.43 -28.41 -30.56
CA PRO A 166 -0.23 -29.52 -31.46
C PRO A 166 -0.49 -28.97 -32.85
N MET A 167 0.55 -28.92 -33.69
CA MET A 167 0.32 -29.08 -35.11
C MET A 167 -0.41 -30.41 -35.20
N LYS A 168 -1.76 -30.36 -35.17
CA LYS A 168 -2.61 -31.54 -35.14
C LYS A 168 -1.98 -32.52 -36.10
N SER A 169 -1.58 -33.67 -35.57
CA SER A 169 -0.83 -34.61 -36.39
C SER A 169 -1.67 -34.88 -37.63
N LYS A 170 -1.05 -35.19 -38.78
CA LYS A 170 -1.83 -35.45 -40.01
C LYS A 170 -2.96 -36.47 -39.76
N GLN A 171 -2.73 -37.40 -38.83
CA GLN A 171 -3.71 -38.38 -38.35
C GLN A 171 -4.90 -37.77 -37.62
N GLU A 172 -4.70 -36.77 -36.75
CA GLU A 172 -5.81 -36.06 -36.08
C GLU A 172 -6.64 -35.23 -37.05
N LEU A 173 -6.00 -34.59 -38.04
CA LEU A 173 -6.71 -33.86 -39.10
C LEU A 173 -7.54 -34.80 -39.98
N GLU A 174 -6.99 -35.95 -40.36
CA GLU A 174 -7.71 -36.99 -41.10
C GLU A 174 -8.88 -37.56 -40.27
N ALA A 175 -8.68 -37.82 -38.98
CA ALA A 175 -9.74 -38.28 -38.09
C ALA A 175 -10.87 -37.24 -37.92
N GLU A 176 -10.54 -35.94 -37.83
CA GLU A 176 -11.52 -34.85 -37.80
C GLU A 176 -12.31 -34.74 -39.12
N GLN A 177 -11.64 -34.91 -40.26
CA GLN A 177 -12.32 -34.93 -41.57
C GLN A 177 -13.29 -36.12 -41.67
N GLN A 178 -12.85 -37.32 -41.27
CA GLN A 178 -13.71 -38.50 -41.28
C GLN A 178 -14.91 -38.35 -40.33
N ALA A 179 -14.72 -37.76 -39.15
CA ALA A 179 -15.81 -37.49 -38.22
C ALA A 179 -16.83 -36.48 -38.79
N LYS A 180 -16.36 -35.43 -39.47
CA LYS A 180 -17.24 -34.46 -40.18
C LYS A 180 -18.03 -35.12 -41.30
N ASP A 181 -17.38 -35.94 -42.11
CA ASP A 181 -18.01 -36.69 -43.18
C ASP A 181 -19.11 -37.64 -42.65
N MET A 182 -18.88 -38.28 -41.50
CA MET A 182 -19.88 -39.09 -40.81
C MET A 182 -21.06 -38.27 -40.30
N LEU A 183 -20.79 -37.13 -39.68
CA LEU A 183 -21.82 -36.21 -39.20
C LEU A 183 -22.70 -35.70 -40.34
N GLU A 184 -22.12 -35.36 -41.49
CA GLU A 184 -22.85 -34.91 -42.68
C GLU A 184 -23.80 -36.00 -43.22
N TYR A 185 -23.36 -37.26 -43.22
CA TYR A 185 -24.15 -38.36 -43.78
C TYR A 185 -25.21 -38.91 -42.82
N TYR A 186 -24.87 -39.06 -41.54
CA TYR A 186 -25.76 -39.65 -40.53
C TYR A 186 -26.55 -38.62 -39.72
N GLY A 187 -26.10 -37.36 -39.69
CA GLY A 187 -26.76 -36.26 -38.98
C GLY A 187 -26.50 -36.21 -37.47
N TYR A 188 -25.65 -37.10 -36.93
CA TYR A 188 -25.24 -37.09 -35.52
C TYR A 188 -23.73 -37.35 -35.37
N GLU A 189 -23.17 -36.85 -34.27
CA GLU A 189 -21.73 -36.93 -33.99
C GLU A 189 -21.33 -38.33 -33.52
N ILE A 190 -20.31 -38.90 -34.17
CA ILE A 190 -19.74 -40.21 -33.83
C ILE A 190 -18.25 -40.02 -33.56
N SER A 191 -17.80 -40.40 -32.37
CA SER A 191 -16.40 -40.32 -31.98
C SER A 191 -15.54 -41.32 -32.75
N PRO A 192 -14.33 -40.95 -33.24
CA PRO A 192 -13.40 -41.86 -33.92
C PRO A 192 -12.94 -43.06 -33.07
N ASN A 193 -13.03 -42.95 -31.74
CA ASN A 193 -12.64 -44.00 -30.80
C ASN A 193 -13.73 -45.06 -30.57
N ASP A 194 -14.93 -44.88 -31.11
CA ASP A 194 -16.01 -45.86 -30.96
C ASP A 194 -15.76 -47.07 -31.89
N PRO A 195 -15.84 -48.33 -31.40
CA PRO A 195 -15.72 -49.52 -32.26
C PRO A 195 -16.71 -49.57 -33.44
N ARG A 196 -17.81 -48.81 -33.38
CA ARG A 196 -18.80 -48.69 -34.47
C ARG A 196 -18.32 -47.83 -35.63
N PHE A 197 -17.37 -46.94 -35.39
CA PHE A 197 -16.88 -45.97 -36.36
C PHE A 197 -16.41 -46.59 -37.69
N PRO A 198 -15.47 -47.57 -37.71
CA PRO A 198 -15.00 -48.16 -38.96
C PRO A 198 -16.12 -48.82 -39.78
N ILE A 199 -17.04 -49.52 -39.11
CA ILE A 199 -18.15 -50.23 -39.76
C ILE A 199 -19.13 -49.25 -40.42
N LEU A 200 -19.45 -48.15 -39.74
CA LEU A 200 -20.35 -47.12 -40.27
C LEU A 200 -19.68 -46.33 -41.39
N PHE A 201 -18.39 -46.03 -41.25
CA PHE A 201 -17.62 -45.35 -42.28
C PHE A 201 -17.55 -46.15 -43.59
N GLU A 202 -17.26 -47.45 -43.52
CA GLU A 202 -17.28 -48.34 -44.70
C GLU A 202 -18.65 -48.33 -45.39
N LYS A 203 -19.74 -48.47 -44.62
CA LYS A 203 -21.10 -48.44 -45.17
C LYS A 203 -21.44 -47.11 -45.85
N MET A 204 -21.03 -45.99 -45.26
CA MET A 204 -21.23 -44.66 -45.83
C MET A 204 -20.41 -44.48 -47.13
N THR A 205 -19.14 -44.90 -47.16
CA THR A 205 -18.32 -44.81 -48.38
C THR A 205 -18.85 -45.71 -49.50
N GLU A 206 -19.35 -46.91 -49.19
CA GLU A 206 -20.00 -47.78 -50.16
C GLU A 206 -21.30 -47.18 -50.70
N ALA A 207 -22.11 -46.57 -49.84
CA ALA A 207 -23.34 -45.90 -50.24
C ALA A 207 -23.04 -44.70 -51.14
N LYS A 208 -22.08 -43.85 -50.77
CA LYS A 208 -21.62 -42.73 -51.61
C LYS A 208 -21.07 -43.22 -52.97
N LYS A 209 -20.28 -44.31 -53.00
CA LYS A 209 -19.79 -44.91 -54.25
C LYS A 209 -20.90 -45.47 -55.14
N LYS A 210 -21.92 -46.11 -54.56
CA LYS A 210 -23.08 -46.64 -55.30
C LYS A 210 -23.94 -45.49 -55.85
N ALA A 211 -24.19 -44.47 -55.03
CA ALA A 211 -24.92 -43.26 -55.45
C ALA A 211 -24.19 -42.53 -56.58
N ALA A 212 -22.87 -42.34 -56.47
CA ALA A 212 -22.07 -41.71 -57.51
C ALA A 212 -22.15 -42.47 -58.85
N LYS A 213 -22.07 -43.81 -58.83
CA LYS A 213 -22.22 -44.65 -60.03
C LYS A 213 -23.60 -44.57 -60.66
N LEU A 214 -24.65 -44.38 -59.86
CA LEU A 214 -26.02 -44.21 -60.37
C LEU A 214 -26.20 -42.82 -60.96
N ALA A 215 -25.74 -41.78 -60.25
CA ALA A 215 -25.73 -40.41 -60.75
C ALA A 215 -24.96 -40.28 -62.07
N GLU A 216 -23.78 -40.90 -62.19
CA GLU A 216 -22.99 -40.90 -63.42
C GLU A 216 -23.76 -41.57 -64.58
N LYS A 217 -24.43 -42.70 -64.32
CA LYS A 217 -25.27 -43.37 -65.32
C LYS A 217 -26.48 -42.51 -65.72
N GLU A 218 -27.10 -41.84 -64.77
CA GLU A 218 -28.24 -40.94 -64.98
C GLU A 218 -27.82 -39.71 -65.78
N GLU A 219 -26.69 -39.07 -65.44
CA GLU A 219 -26.10 -37.96 -66.19
C GLU A 219 -25.75 -38.37 -67.62
N LEU A 220 -25.11 -39.54 -67.82
CA LEU A 220 -24.83 -40.07 -69.16
C LEU A 220 -26.12 -40.34 -69.94
N SER A 221 -27.18 -40.82 -69.28
CA SER A 221 -28.47 -41.07 -69.92
C SER A 221 -29.22 -39.77 -70.26
N LEU A 222 -29.15 -38.76 -69.40
CA LEU A 222 -29.71 -37.42 -69.60
C LEU A 222 -28.97 -36.70 -70.72
N LYS A 223 -27.64 -36.82 -70.78
CA LYS A 223 -26.81 -36.29 -71.87
C LYS A 223 -27.14 -36.96 -73.21
N LYS A 224 -27.41 -38.28 -73.22
CA LYS A 224 -27.90 -39.01 -74.41
C LYS A 224 -29.36 -38.67 -74.78
N ARG A 225 -30.24 -38.40 -73.81
CA ARG A 225 -31.64 -37.99 -74.06
C ARG A 225 -31.73 -36.56 -74.59
N THR A 226 -30.93 -35.65 -74.05
CA THR A 226 -30.84 -34.26 -74.52
C THR A 226 -30.21 -34.17 -75.90
N SER A 227 -29.19 -34.99 -76.22
CA SER A 227 -28.66 -35.06 -77.59
C SER A 227 -29.68 -35.61 -78.59
N ARG A 228 -30.45 -36.66 -78.24
CA ARG A 228 -31.54 -37.19 -79.08
C ARG A 228 -32.73 -36.23 -79.22
N LYS A 229 -33.03 -35.41 -78.21
CA LYS A 229 -34.09 -34.39 -78.28
C LYS A 229 -33.70 -33.25 -79.23
N LYS A 230 -32.47 -32.76 -79.13
CA LYS A 230 -31.89 -31.78 -80.08
C LYS A 230 -31.87 -32.30 -81.51
N GLU A 231 -31.65 -33.60 -81.71
CA GLU A 231 -31.65 -34.23 -83.04
C GLU A 231 -33.07 -34.44 -83.63
N LYS A 232 -34.10 -34.54 -82.78
CA LYS A 232 -35.52 -34.60 -83.21
C LYS A 232 -36.11 -33.22 -83.50
N GLU A 233 -35.78 -32.21 -82.70
CA GLU A 233 -36.15 -30.80 -82.97
C GLU A 233 -35.59 -30.36 -84.33
N LYS A 234 -34.33 -30.71 -84.63
CA LYS A 234 -33.71 -30.45 -85.94
C LYS A 234 -34.39 -31.15 -87.13
N LYS A 235 -34.99 -32.33 -86.92
CA LYS A 235 -35.75 -33.08 -87.95
C LYS A 235 -37.21 -32.63 -88.10
N GLN A 236 -37.78 -31.93 -87.11
CA GLN A 236 -39.10 -31.29 -87.23
C GLN A 236 -38.98 -29.96 -87.98
N GLU A 237 -37.91 -29.18 -87.74
CA GLU A 237 -37.62 -27.97 -88.51
C GLU A 237 -37.33 -28.23 -90.00
N GLU A 238 -36.79 -29.41 -90.36
CA GLU A 238 -36.60 -29.83 -91.75
C GLU A 238 -37.89 -30.33 -92.43
N LYS A 239 -38.94 -30.70 -91.67
CA LYS A 239 -40.23 -31.17 -92.20
C LYS A 239 -41.29 -30.07 -92.32
N GLU A 240 -41.16 -28.97 -91.58
CA GLU A 240 -42.02 -27.79 -91.74
C GLU A 240 -41.57 -26.86 -92.88
N ASN A 241 -40.39 -27.11 -93.46
CA ASN A 241 -39.79 -26.32 -94.55
C ASN A 241 -39.76 -27.05 -95.92
N SER A 242 -40.53 -28.12 -96.10
CA SER A 242 -40.71 -28.83 -97.40
C SER A 242 -42.17 -29.09 -97.68
#